data_AF-A0A3C0TSP7-F1
#
_entry.id   AF-A0A3C0TSP7-F1
#
_cell.length_a   1.000
_cell.length_b   1.000
_cell.length_c   1.000
_cell.angle_alpha   90.00
_cell.angle_beta   90.00
_cell.angle_gamma   90.00
#
_symmetry.space_group_name_H-M   'P 1'
#
loop_
_entity.id
_entity.type
_entity.pdbx_description
1 polymer ?
#
loop_
_entity_poly.entity_id
_entity_poly.type
_entity_poly.pdbx_seq_one_letter_code
_entity_poly.pdbx_strand_id
1 'polypeptide(L)'
;MILNRHADEEDPQITQIRQSVIALCANFPGEYWRELDSKREYPTAFVKALTDAGYLAVLIPEEYGGSGLGLNAAAAVLEEIQRSGCNGAACHAQMYIMGTILRHGNAAQKAKWLPKIASGELRLQAFGVSEPSNGTDTLSLKTRAVKKGDHYIVNGQKIWTSRAEHSDLMLLLARTATPEEAGSRSAGLSVFVVDMREALGNGMTIKPIRTMVNHSTTQVFFDDMKVPAENLLGEEGRGFRYILTGMNAERVLIGAETIGDARWFIQKAVDYANNRQVFGRPISMNQGIQFPIAKAYAQTEAASLMVQKAARLYEQGKDIGAEANMAKMLAAEASWAAADMCLQTHGGYGFAEEYDVERKFRETRLYQIAPISTNLILSYLAEHVLGMPRSY
;
A
#
# COMPACT_ATOMS: atom_id res chain seq x y z
N MET A 1 0.87 -13.97 -25.07
CA MET A 1 2.33 -14.16 -25.20
C MET A 1 3.16 -12.88 -25.42
N ILE A 2 2.57 -11.69 -25.66
CA ILE A 2 3.35 -10.49 -26.04
C ILE A 2 3.79 -9.60 -24.85
N LEU A 3 3.23 -9.77 -23.64
CA LEU A 3 3.49 -8.89 -22.48
C LEU A 3 4.72 -9.24 -21.61
N ASN A 4 5.54 -10.23 -21.96
CA ASN A 4 6.69 -10.69 -21.16
C ASN A 4 8.04 -10.45 -21.87
N ARG A 5 8.18 -9.40 -22.69
CA ARG A 5 9.46 -9.13 -23.39
C ARG A 5 10.66 -8.79 -22.47
N HIS A 6 10.43 -8.62 -21.17
CA HIS A 6 11.47 -8.33 -20.18
C HIS A 6 11.82 -9.51 -19.27
N ALA A 7 11.22 -10.69 -19.47
CA ALA A 7 11.46 -11.85 -18.62
C ALA A 7 12.91 -12.38 -18.73
N ASP A 8 13.60 -12.14 -19.84
CA ASP A 8 14.94 -12.67 -20.09
C ASP A 8 16.06 -11.90 -19.35
N GLU A 9 15.74 -10.75 -18.72
CA GLU A 9 16.68 -9.95 -17.91
C GLU A 9 16.33 -9.94 -16.41
N GLU A 10 15.23 -10.58 -16.01
CA GLU A 10 14.77 -10.60 -14.61
C GLU A 10 15.52 -11.68 -13.81
N ASP A 11 15.85 -11.36 -12.55
CA ASP A 11 16.49 -12.30 -11.63
C ASP A 11 15.66 -13.61 -11.54
N PRO A 12 16.26 -14.81 -11.75
CA PRO A 12 15.56 -16.08 -11.67
C PRO A 12 14.76 -16.28 -10.38
N GLN A 13 15.24 -15.75 -9.25
CA GLN A 13 14.53 -15.80 -7.97
C GLN A 13 13.22 -15.00 -8.03
N ILE A 14 13.24 -13.82 -8.65
CA ILE A 14 12.06 -12.98 -8.83
C ILE A 14 11.07 -13.66 -9.78
N THR A 15 11.54 -14.26 -10.87
CA THR A 15 10.69 -15.03 -11.78
C THR A 15 9.98 -16.18 -11.06
N GLN A 16 10.69 -16.92 -10.19
CA GLN A 16 10.10 -18.01 -9.41
C GLN A 16 9.05 -17.50 -8.40
N ILE A 17 9.31 -16.34 -7.77
CA ILE A 17 8.34 -15.68 -6.88
C ILE A 17 7.06 -15.35 -7.66
N ARG A 18 7.17 -14.71 -8.83
CA ARG A 18 6.00 -14.37 -9.66
C ARG A 18 5.19 -15.61 -10.04
N GLN A 19 5.84 -16.68 -10.50
CA GLN A 19 5.16 -17.94 -10.85
C GLN A 19 4.39 -18.55 -9.67
N SER A 20 5.00 -18.51 -8.48
CA SER A 20 4.39 -19.05 -7.27
C SER A 20 3.21 -18.19 -6.81
N VAL A 21 3.30 -16.86 -6.93
CA VAL A 21 2.20 -15.93 -6.66
C VAL A 21 1.05 -16.11 -7.66
N ILE A 22 1.33 -16.30 -8.95
CA ILE A 22 0.31 -16.65 -9.97
C ILE A 22 -0.45 -17.91 -9.55
N ALA A 23 0.28 -18.97 -9.19
CA ALA A 23 -0.33 -20.24 -8.78
C ALA A 23 -1.19 -20.09 -7.51
N LEU A 24 -0.75 -19.27 -6.55
CA LEU A 24 -1.52 -18.96 -5.35
C LEU A 24 -2.79 -18.18 -5.69
N CYS A 25 -2.68 -17.11 -6.48
CA CYS A 25 -3.79 -16.25 -6.90
C CYS A 25 -4.85 -17.00 -7.74
N ALA A 26 -4.46 -18.04 -8.47
CA ALA A 26 -5.39 -18.88 -9.23
C ALA A 26 -6.47 -19.54 -8.34
N ASN A 27 -6.22 -19.70 -7.04
CA ASN A 27 -7.21 -20.21 -6.08
C ASN A 27 -8.24 -19.16 -5.64
N PHE A 28 -8.09 -17.90 -6.06
CA PHE A 28 -8.95 -16.77 -5.68
C PHE A 28 -9.48 -16.04 -6.93
N PRO A 29 -10.34 -16.72 -7.74
CA PRO A 29 -10.84 -16.19 -9.00
C PRO A 29 -11.76 -14.97 -8.80
N GLY A 30 -12.17 -14.30 -9.89
CA GLY A 30 -13.04 -13.12 -9.83
C GLY A 30 -14.31 -13.32 -8.98
N GLU A 31 -14.93 -14.50 -9.06
CA GLU A 31 -16.11 -14.88 -8.26
C GLU A 31 -15.88 -14.70 -6.74
N TYR A 32 -14.72 -15.12 -6.24
CA TYR A 32 -14.34 -14.94 -4.83
C TYR A 32 -14.36 -13.46 -4.44
N TRP A 33 -13.78 -12.59 -5.27
CA TRP A 33 -13.72 -11.16 -4.99
C TRP A 33 -15.07 -10.46 -5.10
N ARG A 34 -15.92 -10.86 -6.03
CA ARG A 34 -17.28 -10.33 -6.18
C ARG A 34 -18.16 -10.67 -5.00
N GLU A 35 -18.11 -11.92 -4.52
CA GLU A 35 -18.85 -12.33 -3.33
C GLU A 35 -18.45 -11.50 -2.11
N LEU A 36 -17.15 -11.31 -1.90
CA LEU A 36 -16.64 -10.49 -0.81
C LEU A 36 -17.01 -9.01 -0.95
N ASP A 37 -16.94 -8.41 -2.14
CA ASP A 37 -17.31 -7.01 -2.35
C ASP A 37 -18.82 -6.78 -2.11
N SER A 38 -19.66 -7.72 -2.54
CA SER A 38 -21.12 -7.70 -2.30
C SER A 38 -21.45 -7.76 -0.81
N LYS A 39 -20.81 -8.68 -0.08
CA LYS A 39 -21.02 -8.87 1.37
C LYS A 39 -20.23 -7.88 2.25
N ARG A 40 -19.25 -7.17 1.68
CA ARG A 40 -18.28 -6.31 2.38
C ARG A 40 -17.42 -7.08 3.37
N GLU A 41 -17.01 -8.27 2.97
CA GLU A 41 -16.20 -9.16 3.79
C GLU A 41 -14.71 -9.01 3.47
N TYR A 42 -13.88 -9.25 4.49
CA TYR A 42 -12.43 -9.23 4.35
C TYR A 42 -11.93 -10.56 3.76
N PRO A 43 -10.99 -10.55 2.80
CA PRO A 43 -10.51 -11.75 2.11
C PRO A 43 -9.57 -12.60 2.97
N THR A 44 -10.08 -13.13 4.09
CA THR A 44 -9.28 -13.84 5.11
C THR A 44 -8.55 -15.05 4.54
N ALA A 45 -9.19 -15.82 3.64
CA ALA A 45 -8.58 -16.99 3.02
C ALA A 45 -7.38 -16.62 2.13
N PHE A 46 -7.50 -15.56 1.32
CA PHE A 46 -6.41 -15.04 0.51
C PHE A 46 -5.24 -14.53 1.36
N VAL A 47 -5.54 -13.74 2.39
CA VAL A 47 -4.53 -13.21 3.31
C VAL A 47 -3.81 -14.33 4.05
N LYS A 48 -4.55 -15.36 4.50
CA LYS A 48 -3.96 -16.55 5.13
C LYS A 48 -3.02 -17.28 4.17
N ALA A 49 -3.44 -17.52 2.92
CA ALA A 49 -2.60 -18.19 1.93
C ALA A 49 -1.28 -17.42 1.69
N LEU A 50 -1.33 -16.10 1.55
CA LEU A 50 -0.12 -15.27 1.42
C LEU A 50 0.78 -15.30 2.66
N THR A 51 0.16 -15.39 3.85
CA THR A 51 0.88 -15.49 5.13
C THR A 51 1.59 -16.83 5.24
N ASP A 52 0.87 -17.94 5.01
CA ASP A 52 1.40 -19.32 5.09
C ASP A 52 2.53 -19.53 4.06
N ALA A 53 2.46 -18.87 2.91
CA ALA A 53 3.51 -18.89 1.88
C ALA A 53 4.71 -17.97 2.19
N GLY A 54 4.67 -17.21 3.28
CA GLY A 54 5.76 -16.32 3.73
C GLY A 54 5.84 -14.98 2.99
N TYR A 55 4.94 -14.68 2.06
CA TYR A 55 5.02 -13.48 1.23
C TYR A 55 4.78 -12.17 2.01
N LEU A 56 3.96 -12.20 3.07
CA LEU A 56 3.74 -11.01 3.91
C LEU A 56 4.90 -10.72 4.88
N ALA A 57 5.87 -11.62 4.96
CA ALA A 57 7.08 -11.52 5.78
C ALA A 57 8.35 -11.35 4.94
N VAL A 58 8.21 -11.08 3.64
CA VAL A 58 9.30 -11.12 2.67
C VAL A 58 10.47 -10.20 3.00
N LEU A 59 10.21 -9.04 3.63
CA LEU A 59 11.25 -8.08 4.05
C LEU A 59 11.78 -8.31 5.47
N ILE A 60 11.23 -9.26 6.23
CA ILE A 60 11.70 -9.58 7.59
C ILE A 60 12.94 -10.48 7.45
N PRO A 61 14.07 -10.17 8.10
CA PRO A 61 15.25 -11.03 8.09
C PRO A 61 14.99 -12.45 8.57
N GLU A 62 15.78 -13.41 8.08
CA GLU A 62 15.67 -14.83 8.45
C GLU A 62 15.82 -15.07 9.97
N GLU A 63 16.65 -14.29 10.67
CA GLU A 63 16.80 -14.36 12.14
C GLU A 63 15.49 -14.09 12.89
N TYR A 64 14.53 -13.43 12.26
CA TYR A 64 13.19 -13.18 12.79
C TYR A 64 12.11 -14.00 12.04
N GLY A 65 12.48 -15.03 11.29
CA GLY A 65 11.55 -15.97 10.65
C GLY A 65 10.91 -15.51 9.33
N GLY A 66 11.39 -14.42 8.73
CA GLY A 66 11.04 -14.06 7.35
C GLY A 66 12.03 -14.63 6.33
N SER A 67 11.97 -14.15 5.08
CA SER A 67 12.89 -14.58 4.02
C SER A 67 14.05 -13.60 3.77
N GLY A 68 14.05 -12.44 4.43
CA GLY A 68 15.10 -11.43 4.30
C GLY A 68 15.30 -10.89 2.88
N LEU A 69 14.31 -11.07 2.00
CA LEU A 69 14.37 -10.60 0.63
C LEU A 69 14.16 -9.09 0.56
N GLY A 70 14.59 -8.50 -0.55
CA GLY A 70 14.55 -7.06 -0.77
C GLY A 70 13.20 -6.51 -1.21
N LEU A 71 13.15 -5.18 -1.36
CA LEU A 71 11.97 -4.46 -1.83
C LEU A 71 11.56 -4.88 -3.25
N ASN A 72 12.50 -5.32 -4.09
CA ASN A 72 12.19 -5.85 -5.42
C ASN A 72 11.33 -7.12 -5.34
N ALA A 73 11.64 -8.03 -4.41
CA ALA A 73 10.85 -9.25 -4.21
C ALA A 73 9.44 -8.90 -3.71
N ALA A 74 9.32 -7.97 -2.76
CA ALA A 74 8.04 -7.45 -2.31
C ALA A 74 7.23 -6.80 -3.45
N ALA A 75 7.89 -6.01 -4.30
CA ALA A 75 7.27 -5.36 -5.45
C ALA A 75 6.77 -6.38 -6.49
N ALA A 76 7.47 -7.50 -6.67
CA ALA A 76 7.06 -8.57 -7.57
C ALA A 76 5.91 -9.44 -7.03
N VAL A 77 5.77 -9.55 -5.70
CA VAL A 77 4.63 -10.25 -5.04
C VAL A 77 3.34 -9.44 -5.15
N LEU A 78 3.39 -8.18 -4.71
CA LEU A 78 2.45 -7.14 -5.17
C LEU A 78 2.66 -7.00 -6.70
N GLU A 79 2.10 -6.11 -7.49
CA GLU A 79 2.18 -6.26 -8.98
C GLU A 79 1.55 -7.58 -9.50
N GLU A 80 2.12 -8.76 -9.27
CA GLU A 80 1.59 -10.05 -9.73
C GLU A 80 0.25 -10.42 -9.07
N ILE A 81 0.05 -10.09 -7.78
CA ILE A 81 -1.28 -10.17 -7.15
C ILE A 81 -2.29 -9.34 -7.95
N GLN A 82 -1.97 -8.09 -8.25
CA GLN A 82 -2.85 -7.17 -8.99
C GLN A 82 -3.05 -7.63 -10.45
N ARG A 83 -1.98 -8.06 -11.12
CA ARG A 83 -1.96 -8.61 -12.48
C ARG A 83 -2.79 -9.88 -12.60
N SER A 84 -2.90 -10.65 -11.52
CA SER A 84 -3.75 -11.85 -11.44
C SER A 84 -5.23 -11.52 -11.18
N GLY A 85 -5.60 -10.25 -11.05
CA GLY A 85 -6.98 -9.83 -10.76
C GLY A 85 -7.35 -9.86 -9.27
N CYS A 86 -6.43 -10.26 -8.40
CA CYS A 86 -6.57 -10.14 -6.95
C CYS A 86 -6.27 -8.70 -6.49
N ASN A 87 -6.35 -8.45 -5.18
CA ASN A 87 -6.08 -7.14 -4.59
C ASN A 87 -5.20 -7.24 -3.33
N GLY A 88 -3.95 -6.78 -3.44
CA GLY A 88 -2.96 -6.78 -2.36
C GLY A 88 -3.25 -5.77 -1.24
N ALA A 89 -4.15 -4.80 -1.47
CA ALA A 89 -4.54 -3.82 -0.46
C ALA A 89 -5.14 -4.47 0.80
N ALA A 90 -5.59 -5.72 0.73
CA ALA A 90 -6.03 -6.46 1.92
C ALA A 90 -4.90 -6.70 2.93
N CYS A 91 -3.63 -6.70 2.52
CA CYS A 91 -2.52 -7.13 3.37
C CYS A 91 -1.15 -6.48 3.12
N HIS A 92 -1.02 -5.57 2.16
CA HIS A 92 0.27 -4.99 1.78
C HIS A 92 0.96 -4.15 2.88
N ALA A 93 0.20 -3.66 3.88
CA ALA A 93 0.69 -2.63 4.79
C ALA A 93 1.72 -3.17 5.75
N GLN A 94 1.54 -4.41 6.19
CA GLN A 94 2.50 -5.15 6.97
C GLN A 94 3.89 -5.10 6.34
N MET A 95 3.99 -5.25 5.01
CA MET A 95 5.27 -5.29 4.32
C MET A 95 6.09 -4.01 4.52
N TYR A 96 5.46 -2.83 4.48
CA TYR A 96 6.20 -1.57 4.62
C TYR A 96 6.20 -1.00 6.05
N ILE A 97 5.16 -1.21 6.85
CA ILE A 97 5.10 -0.63 8.21
C ILE A 97 5.97 -1.38 9.21
N MET A 98 6.16 -2.70 9.03
CA MET A 98 7.11 -3.47 9.86
C MET A 98 8.55 -2.96 9.71
N GLY A 99 8.87 -2.29 8.59
CA GLY A 99 10.15 -1.65 8.35
C GLY A 99 10.51 -0.62 9.43
N THR A 100 9.53 0.05 10.04
CA THR A 100 9.79 0.97 11.17
C THR A 100 10.30 0.22 12.40
N ILE A 101 9.73 -0.93 12.73
CA ILE A 101 10.21 -1.79 13.83
C ILE A 101 11.59 -2.34 13.49
N LEU A 102 11.78 -2.84 12.26
CA LEU A 102 13.03 -3.45 11.82
C LEU A 102 14.21 -2.46 11.90
N ARG A 103 14.00 -1.20 11.49
CA ARG A 103 15.04 -0.17 11.44
C ARG A 103 15.24 0.58 12.76
N HIS A 104 14.17 0.79 13.52
CA HIS A 104 14.20 1.71 14.67
C HIS A 104 13.82 1.08 16.01
N GLY A 105 13.32 -0.15 16.00
CA GLY A 105 13.10 -0.92 17.23
C GLY A 105 14.42 -1.30 17.89
N ASN A 106 14.43 -1.37 19.22
CA ASN A 106 15.54 -1.97 19.98
C ASN A 106 15.51 -3.51 19.90
N ALA A 107 16.54 -4.19 20.41
CA ALA A 107 16.65 -5.64 20.34
C ALA A 107 15.45 -6.38 20.97
N ALA A 108 14.96 -5.89 22.12
CA ALA A 108 13.81 -6.49 22.80
C ALA A 108 12.53 -6.35 21.98
N GLN A 109 12.29 -5.18 21.38
CA GLN A 109 11.13 -4.94 20.51
C GLN A 109 11.16 -5.80 19.25
N LYS A 110 12.34 -5.94 18.61
CA LYS A 110 12.50 -6.79 17.42
C LYS A 110 12.22 -8.26 17.76
N ALA A 111 12.82 -8.77 18.84
CA ALA A 111 12.60 -10.15 19.30
C ALA A 111 11.14 -10.41 19.74
N LYS A 112 10.46 -9.41 20.31
CA LYS A 112 9.05 -9.50 20.74
C LYS A 112 8.09 -9.58 19.55
N TRP A 113 8.28 -8.72 18.54
CA TRP A 113 7.26 -8.51 17.50
C TRP A 113 7.56 -9.18 16.16
N LEU A 114 8.79 -9.12 15.66
CA LEU A 114 9.08 -9.54 14.27
C LEU A 114 8.81 -11.04 14.02
N PRO A 115 9.20 -11.99 14.88
CA PRO A 115 8.89 -13.41 14.67
C PRO A 115 7.39 -13.72 14.62
N LYS A 116 6.61 -12.99 15.42
CA LYS A 116 5.15 -13.15 15.47
C LYS A 116 4.45 -12.54 14.26
N ILE A 117 5.00 -11.45 13.74
CA ILE A 117 4.54 -10.85 12.48
C ILE A 117 4.90 -11.75 11.30
N ALA A 118 6.11 -12.31 11.30
CA ALA A 118 6.60 -13.18 10.23
C ALA A 118 5.79 -14.47 10.09
N SER A 119 5.48 -15.10 11.23
CA SER A 119 4.63 -16.31 11.28
C SER A 119 3.14 -16.05 11.06
N GLY A 120 2.71 -14.78 11.13
CA GLY A 120 1.29 -14.40 11.04
C GLY A 120 0.50 -14.59 12.35
N GLU A 121 1.15 -14.91 13.48
CA GLU A 121 0.54 -14.87 14.82
C GLU A 121 0.00 -13.48 15.14
N LEU A 122 0.71 -12.42 14.70
CA LEU A 122 0.30 -11.03 14.85
C LEU A 122 0.25 -10.32 13.51
N ARG A 123 -0.85 -9.63 13.24
CA ARG A 123 -1.02 -8.79 12.05
C ARG A 123 -0.77 -7.33 12.37
N LEU A 124 0.24 -6.77 11.70
CA LEU A 124 0.56 -5.35 11.78
C LEU A 124 0.15 -4.69 10.46
N GLN A 125 -1.14 -4.36 10.30
CA GLN A 125 -1.68 -3.76 9.06
C GLN A 125 -2.25 -2.34 9.28
N ALA A 126 -2.53 -1.98 10.53
CA ALA A 126 -3.10 -0.69 10.90
C ALA A 126 -2.01 0.36 11.07
N PHE A 127 -2.13 1.47 10.34
CA PHE A 127 -1.23 2.61 10.44
C PHE A 127 -2.00 3.88 10.81
N GLY A 128 -1.85 4.32 12.05
CA GLY A 128 -2.56 5.47 12.62
C GLY A 128 -1.80 6.78 12.41
N VAL A 129 -1.95 7.41 11.24
CA VAL A 129 -1.29 8.69 10.91
C VAL A 129 -2.32 9.80 10.74
N SER A 130 -3.18 9.69 9.72
CA SER A 130 -4.14 10.71 9.31
C SER A 130 -5.22 10.96 10.36
N GLU A 131 -5.62 12.22 10.50
CA GLU A 131 -6.64 12.70 11.43
C GLU A 131 -7.76 13.44 10.66
N PRO A 132 -8.97 13.56 11.21
CA PRO A 132 -10.09 14.23 10.52
C PRO A 132 -9.76 15.64 10.02
N SER A 133 -8.95 16.40 10.77
CA SER A 133 -8.53 17.73 10.36
C SER A 133 -7.24 17.74 9.53
N ASN A 134 -6.46 16.65 9.52
CA ASN A 134 -5.08 16.63 9.04
C ASN A 134 -4.75 15.33 8.29
N GLY A 135 -4.74 15.37 6.96
CA GLY A 135 -4.18 14.29 6.12
C GLY A 135 -2.79 14.67 5.60
N THR A 136 -2.80 15.46 4.52
CA THR A 136 -1.62 16.06 3.87
C THR A 136 -0.69 16.79 4.85
N ASP A 137 -1.24 17.64 5.74
CA ASP A 137 -0.46 18.35 6.77
C ASP A 137 -0.24 17.46 8.01
N THR A 138 0.41 16.31 7.81
CA THR A 138 0.65 15.31 8.87
C THR A 138 1.36 15.91 10.09
N LEU A 139 2.23 16.91 9.89
CA LEU A 139 2.98 17.55 10.96
C LEU A 139 2.10 18.32 11.95
N SER A 140 0.85 18.65 11.59
CA SER A 140 -0.11 19.32 12.46
C SER A 140 -0.93 18.38 13.35
N LEU A 141 -0.72 17.05 13.27
CA LEU A 141 -1.54 16.07 14.02
C LEU A 141 -1.68 16.43 15.50
N LYS A 142 -2.86 16.15 16.06
CA LYS A 142 -3.34 16.54 17.38
C LYS A 142 -3.44 15.38 18.36
N THR A 143 -3.50 14.13 17.88
CA THR A 143 -3.47 12.95 18.77
C THR A 143 -2.25 13.06 19.68
N ARG A 144 -2.48 13.07 21.00
CA ARG A 144 -1.45 13.36 22.00
C ARG A 144 -1.15 12.12 22.83
N ALA A 145 0.12 11.90 23.13
CA ALA A 145 0.61 10.86 24.03
C ALA A 145 1.37 11.52 25.18
N VAL A 146 0.90 11.35 26.41
CA VAL A 146 1.52 11.95 27.61
C VAL A 146 2.13 10.86 28.47
N LYS A 147 3.43 10.95 28.74
CA LYS A 147 4.13 9.98 29.60
C LYS A 147 3.64 10.05 31.05
N LYS A 148 3.35 8.90 31.64
CA LYS A 148 2.91 8.68 33.02
C LYS A 148 3.66 7.48 33.61
N GLY A 149 4.90 7.71 34.04
CA GLY A 149 5.75 6.64 34.57
C GLY A 149 6.18 5.67 33.48
N ASP A 150 5.68 4.44 33.56
CA ASP A 150 6.01 3.30 32.70
C ASP A 150 5.10 3.16 31.46
N HIS A 151 4.15 4.08 31.26
CA HIS A 151 3.25 4.09 30.12
C HIS A 151 2.98 5.52 29.62
N TYR A 152 2.34 5.63 28.46
CA TYR A 152 1.77 6.85 27.91
C TYR A 152 0.24 6.75 27.96
N ILE A 153 -0.41 7.89 28.20
CA ILE A 153 -1.86 8.06 28.01
C ILE A 153 -2.08 8.75 26.67
N VAL A 154 -2.82 8.10 25.79
CA VAL A 154 -3.08 8.56 24.42
C VAL A 154 -4.53 9.00 24.27
N ASN A 155 -4.72 10.21 23.76
CA ASN A 155 -6.02 10.79 23.47
C ASN A 155 -6.04 11.38 22.05
N GLY A 156 -7.11 11.10 21.29
CA GLY A 156 -7.28 11.63 19.94
C GLY A 156 -8.10 10.74 19.01
N GLN A 157 -7.93 10.97 17.72
CA GLN A 157 -8.65 10.24 16.68
C GLN A 157 -7.80 10.10 15.42
N LYS A 158 -7.81 8.90 14.84
CA LYS A 158 -7.33 8.63 13.48
C LYS A 158 -8.50 8.32 12.56
N ILE A 159 -8.29 8.62 11.29
CA ILE A 159 -9.27 8.40 10.22
C ILE A 159 -8.56 7.78 9.02
N TRP A 160 -9.33 7.04 8.21
CA TRP A 160 -8.81 6.31 7.05
C TRP A 160 -7.81 5.21 7.42
N THR A 161 -7.83 4.74 8.67
CA THR A 161 -6.99 3.63 9.12
C THR A 161 -7.54 2.34 8.53
N SER A 162 -6.84 1.84 7.51
CA SER A 162 -7.24 0.64 6.78
C SER A 162 -6.98 -0.61 7.60
N ARG A 163 -7.90 -1.58 7.54
CA ARG A 163 -7.81 -2.93 8.13
C ARG A 163 -7.62 -2.95 9.65
N ALA A 164 -8.02 -1.89 10.36
CA ALA A 164 -7.93 -1.85 11.82
C ALA A 164 -8.73 -2.99 12.47
N GLU A 165 -9.90 -3.34 11.93
CA GLU A 165 -10.73 -4.48 12.38
C GLU A 165 -10.09 -5.86 12.14
N HIS A 166 -9.00 -5.92 11.38
CA HIS A 166 -8.30 -7.15 11.00
C HIS A 166 -6.82 -7.13 11.39
N SER A 167 -6.44 -6.22 12.29
CA SER A 167 -5.08 -6.05 12.81
C SER A 167 -5.01 -6.36 14.29
N ASP A 168 -3.92 -7.00 14.71
CA ASP A 168 -3.59 -7.20 16.13
C ASP A 168 -2.77 -6.03 16.66
N LEU A 169 -1.96 -5.41 15.79
CA LEU A 169 -1.06 -4.32 16.12
C LEU A 169 -1.35 -3.09 15.25
N MET A 170 -1.15 -1.92 15.84
CA MET A 170 -1.13 -0.64 15.14
C MET A 170 0.22 0.06 15.30
N LEU A 171 0.76 0.57 14.20
CA LEU A 171 1.80 1.59 14.27
C LEU A 171 1.11 2.96 14.43
N LEU A 172 1.29 3.63 15.56
CA LEU A 172 0.59 4.88 15.87
C LEU A 172 1.55 6.05 15.93
N LEU A 173 1.27 7.11 15.15
CA LEU A 173 1.96 8.39 15.25
C LEU A 173 1.16 9.36 16.13
N ALA A 174 1.77 9.81 17.23
CA ALA A 174 1.16 10.72 18.19
C ALA A 174 2.15 11.80 18.65
N ARG A 175 1.63 12.94 19.09
CA ARG A 175 2.40 14.07 19.59
C ARG A 175 2.76 13.87 21.06
N THR A 176 4.04 13.88 21.38
CA THR A 176 4.54 13.82 22.77
C THR A 176 5.01 15.18 23.29
N ALA A 177 5.39 16.10 22.40
CA ALA A 177 5.73 17.48 22.73
C ALA A 177 5.12 18.46 21.71
N THR A 178 4.75 19.67 22.15
CA THR A 178 4.27 20.71 21.24
C THR A 178 5.40 21.17 20.31
N PRO A 179 5.09 21.75 19.13
CA PRO A 179 6.11 22.33 18.26
C PRO A 179 6.99 23.37 18.98
N GLU A 180 6.42 24.14 19.90
CA GLU A 180 7.13 25.13 20.71
C GLU A 180 8.13 24.47 21.67
N GLU A 181 7.72 23.40 22.34
CA GLU A 181 8.58 22.60 23.24
C GLU A 181 9.70 21.88 22.47
N ALA A 182 9.41 21.42 21.26
CA ALA A 182 10.30 20.59 20.46
C ALA A 182 11.20 21.39 19.48
N GLY A 183 10.97 22.69 19.34
CA GLY A 183 11.73 23.60 18.48
C GLY A 183 11.43 23.49 16.97
N SER A 184 10.59 22.56 16.54
CA SER A 184 10.11 22.45 15.15
C SER A 184 8.83 21.63 15.06
N ARG A 185 8.05 21.79 13.97
CA ARG A 185 6.79 21.04 13.76
C ARG A 185 6.98 19.54 13.55
N SER A 186 8.14 19.12 13.04
CA SER A 186 8.48 17.71 12.82
C SER A 186 9.08 17.04 14.06
N ALA A 187 9.67 17.82 14.96
CA ALA A 187 10.04 17.36 16.29
C ALA A 187 8.80 17.28 17.18
N GLY A 188 8.86 16.43 18.21
CA GLY A 188 7.75 16.23 19.16
C GLY A 188 6.66 15.26 18.70
N LEU A 189 6.85 14.61 17.55
CA LEU A 189 6.05 13.46 17.12
C LEU A 189 6.79 12.16 17.43
N SER A 190 6.08 11.19 18.01
CA SER A 190 6.60 9.89 18.43
C SER A 190 5.77 8.78 17.81
N VAL A 191 6.40 7.63 17.58
CA VAL A 191 5.74 6.46 17.00
C VAL A 191 5.76 5.31 17.98
N PHE A 192 4.61 4.65 18.11
CA PHE A 192 4.36 3.57 19.07
C PHE A 192 3.87 2.32 18.36
N VAL A 193 4.22 1.15 18.88
CA VAL A 193 3.50 -0.09 18.58
C VAL A 193 2.38 -0.26 19.60
N VAL A 194 1.13 -0.18 19.15
CA VAL A 194 -0.04 -0.40 20.01
C VAL A 194 -0.53 -1.83 19.83
N ASP A 195 -0.63 -2.58 20.93
CA ASP A 195 -1.32 -3.87 20.93
C ASP A 195 -2.83 -3.62 20.97
N MET A 196 -3.49 -3.77 19.82
CA MET A 196 -4.90 -3.45 19.66
C MET A 196 -5.79 -4.45 20.39
N ARG A 197 -5.30 -5.67 20.63
CA ARG A 197 -6.05 -6.71 21.34
C ARG A 197 -6.26 -6.35 22.81
N GLU A 198 -5.28 -5.66 23.40
CA GLU A 198 -5.37 -5.14 24.77
C GLU A 198 -6.11 -3.78 24.82
N ALA A 199 -5.89 -2.93 23.81
CA ALA A 199 -6.43 -1.57 23.80
C ALA A 199 -7.93 -1.50 23.42
N LEU A 200 -8.44 -2.40 22.58
CA LEU A 200 -9.83 -2.37 22.12
C LEU A 200 -10.80 -2.56 23.29
N GLY A 201 -11.72 -1.62 23.48
CA GLY A 201 -12.61 -1.58 24.64
C GLY A 201 -11.95 -1.03 25.93
N ASN A 202 -10.63 -0.85 25.95
CA ASN A 202 -9.84 -0.29 27.05
C ASN A 202 -9.16 1.03 26.63
N GLY A 203 -9.96 1.95 26.12
CA GLY A 203 -9.50 3.26 25.64
C GLY A 203 -9.29 3.34 24.13
N MET A 204 -9.40 2.25 23.38
CA MET A 204 -9.50 2.27 21.91
C MET A 204 -10.91 1.85 21.46
N THR A 205 -11.46 2.58 20.49
CA THR A 205 -12.69 2.18 19.77
C THR A 205 -12.46 2.28 18.26
N ILE A 206 -12.90 1.26 17.52
CA ILE A 206 -12.82 1.22 16.05
C ILE A 206 -14.24 1.35 15.48
N LYS A 207 -14.43 2.20 14.46
CA LYS A 207 -15.69 2.34 13.74
C LYS A 207 -15.45 2.20 12.23
N PRO A 208 -16.10 1.24 11.54
CA PRO A 208 -15.98 1.11 10.10
C PRO A 208 -16.59 2.30 9.34
N ILE A 209 -16.01 2.62 8.19
CA ILE A 209 -16.50 3.63 7.25
C ILE A 209 -16.94 2.92 5.97
N ARG A 210 -18.17 3.17 5.53
CA ARG A 210 -18.63 2.70 4.21
C ARG A 210 -17.94 3.52 3.11
N THR A 211 -17.12 2.86 2.31
CA THR A 211 -16.39 3.46 1.17
C THR A 211 -16.77 2.83 -0.16
N MET A 212 -16.40 3.49 -1.28
CA MET A 212 -16.60 2.97 -2.64
C MET A 212 -15.96 1.59 -2.85
N VAL A 213 -14.78 1.38 -2.26
CA VAL A 213 -14.00 0.13 -2.33
C VAL A 213 -14.16 -0.69 -1.05
N ASN A 214 -14.12 -2.03 -1.16
CA ASN A 214 -14.06 -2.93 -0.01
C ASN A 214 -12.63 -3.03 0.55
N HIS A 215 -12.23 -2.04 1.35
CA HIS A 215 -10.86 -1.86 1.84
C HIS A 215 -10.76 -1.93 3.39
N SER A 216 -11.82 -2.35 4.08
CA SER A 216 -11.91 -2.35 5.56
C SER A 216 -11.45 -1.01 6.19
N THR A 217 -12.00 0.09 5.69
CA THR A 217 -11.61 1.46 6.10
C THR A 217 -12.28 1.85 7.41
N THR A 218 -11.54 2.41 8.37
CA THR A 218 -12.08 2.73 9.71
C THR A 218 -11.69 4.12 10.20
N GLN A 219 -12.41 4.57 11.25
CA GLN A 219 -11.95 5.58 12.20
C GLN A 219 -11.55 4.87 13.49
N VAL A 220 -10.51 5.38 14.15
CA VAL A 220 -10.04 4.84 15.42
C VAL A 220 -9.99 5.99 16.44
N PHE A 221 -10.63 5.79 17.58
CA PHE A 221 -10.73 6.75 18.67
C PHE A 221 -9.88 6.27 19.84
N PHE A 222 -9.19 7.21 20.48
CA PHE A 222 -8.40 6.97 21.68
C PHE A 222 -8.91 7.89 22.79
N ASP A 223 -9.35 7.28 23.89
CA ASP A 223 -9.83 7.94 25.10
C ASP A 223 -9.12 7.32 26.30
N ASP A 224 -8.17 8.07 26.85
CA ASP A 224 -7.24 7.63 27.90
C ASP A 224 -6.59 6.25 27.66
N MET A 225 -6.30 5.93 26.40
CA MET A 225 -5.69 4.66 26.01
C MET A 225 -4.27 4.57 26.60
N LYS A 226 -4.00 3.50 27.35
CA LYS A 226 -2.67 3.22 27.89
C LYS A 226 -1.80 2.51 26.87
N VAL A 227 -0.59 3.01 26.66
CA VAL A 227 0.44 2.35 25.83
C VAL A 227 1.71 2.22 26.65
N PRO A 228 2.26 1.00 26.86
CA PRO A 228 3.52 0.82 27.58
C PRO A 228 4.65 1.70 27.02
N ALA A 229 5.49 2.29 27.87
CA ALA A 229 6.58 3.16 27.43
C ALA A 229 7.63 2.39 26.62
N GLU A 230 7.79 1.10 26.89
CA GLU A 230 8.62 0.17 26.11
C GLU A 230 8.13 -0.03 24.66
N ASN A 231 6.91 0.39 24.32
CA ASN A 231 6.39 0.30 22.96
C ASN A 231 6.68 1.55 22.11
N LEU A 232 7.30 2.59 22.67
CA LEU A 232 7.87 3.71 21.91
C LEU A 232 9.03 3.20 21.04
N LEU A 233 9.00 3.42 19.74
CA LEU A 233 10.09 3.03 18.83
C LEU A 233 11.11 4.15 18.68
N GLY A 234 12.39 3.81 18.87
CA GLY A 234 13.50 4.75 18.82
C GLY A 234 13.41 5.82 19.90
N GLU A 235 13.80 7.05 19.54
CA GLU A 235 13.81 8.19 20.44
C GLU A 235 12.47 8.95 20.42
N GLU A 236 12.04 9.40 21.60
CA GLU A 236 10.86 10.26 21.74
C GLU A 236 11.04 11.55 20.93
N GLY A 237 9.99 11.96 20.20
CA GLY A 237 9.99 13.16 19.36
C GLY A 237 10.64 12.99 17.98
N ARG A 238 11.11 11.78 17.62
CA ARG A 238 11.74 11.46 16.33
C ARG A 238 10.88 10.58 15.42
N GLY A 239 9.66 10.24 15.84
CA GLY A 239 8.74 9.32 15.18
C GLY A 239 8.41 9.67 13.73
N PHE A 240 8.24 10.96 13.40
CA PHE A 240 7.96 11.37 12.01
C PHE A 240 9.11 10.97 11.07
N ARG A 241 10.37 11.12 11.50
CA ARG A 241 11.53 10.70 10.70
C ARG A 241 11.56 9.19 10.50
N TYR A 242 11.19 8.41 11.52
CA TYR A 242 11.22 6.95 11.46
C TYR A 242 10.21 6.38 10.47
N ILE A 243 9.03 6.98 10.37
CA ILE A 243 8.00 6.50 9.43
C ILE A 243 8.24 6.91 7.97
N LEU A 244 9.01 7.97 7.70
CA LEU A 244 9.29 8.42 6.33
C LEU A 244 9.97 7.33 5.48
N THR A 245 10.85 6.53 6.08
CA THR A 245 11.50 5.42 5.39
C THR A 245 10.51 4.32 4.98
N GLY A 246 9.51 4.06 5.83
CA GLY A 246 8.40 3.16 5.54
C GLY A 246 7.46 3.72 4.47
N MET A 247 7.16 5.03 4.52
CA MET A 247 6.32 5.71 3.52
C MET A 247 6.95 5.72 2.12
N ASN A 248 8.28 5.83 2.02
CA ASN A 248 8.94 5.69 0.71
C ASN A 248 8.85 4.26 0.16
N ALA A 249 8.99 3.24 1.02
CA ALA A 249 8.76 1.86 0.61
C ALA A 249 7.30 1.63 0.18
N GLU A 250 6.33 2.15 0.95
CA GLU A 250 4.90 2.12 0.63
C GLU A 250 4.62 2.68 -0.78
N ARG A 251 5.19 3.84 -1.12
CA ARG A 251 5.02 4.46 -2.45
C ARG A 251 5.55 3.58 -3.59
N VAL A 252 6.69 2.93 -3.39
CA VAL A 252 7.28 2.02 -4.39
C VAL A 252 6.41 0.77 -4.55
N LEU A 253 5.98 0.17 -3.44
CA LEU A 253 5.14 -1.02 -3.43
C LEU A 253 3.76 -0.76 -4.07
N ILE A 254 3.11 0.34 -3.73
CA ILE A 254 1.86 0.76 -4.38
C ILE A 254 2.09 1.10 -5.86
N GLY A 255 3.27 1.64 -6.21
CA GLY A 255 3.70 1.76 -7.59
C GLY A 255 3.66 0.40 -8.32
N ALA A 256 4.22 -0.63 -7.71
CA ALA A 256 4.19 -1.99 -8.25
C ALA A 256 2.74 -2.54 -8.39
N GLU A 257 1.89 -2.35 -7.38
CA GLU A 257 0.46 -2.70 -7.45
C GLU A 257 -0.23 -2.03 -8.65
N THR A 258 0.00 -0.73 -8.85
CA THR A 258 -0.62 0.02 -9.95
C THR A 258 -0.16 -0.47 -11.33
N ILE A 259 1.10 -0.89 -11.47
CA ILE A 259 1.61 -1.52 -12.69
C ILE A 259 0.91 -2.87 -12.94
N GLY A 260 0.72 -3.67 -11.89
CA GLY A 260 -0.03 -4.92 -11.97
C GLY A 260 -1.47 -4.71 -12.45
N ASP A 261 -2.17 -3.72 -11.87
CA ASP A 261 -3.53 -3.36 -12.28
C ASP A 261 -3.57 -2.84 -13.73
N ALA A 262 -2.61 -1.99 -14.12
CA ALA A 262 -2.52 -1.50 -15.50
C ALA A 262 -2.36 -2.66 -16.50
N ARG A 263 -1.47 -3.62 -16.19
CA ARG A 263 -1.25 -4.82 -17.00
C ARG A 263 -2.50 -5.71 -17.05
N TRP A 264 -3.23 -5.83 -15.94
CA TRP A 264 -4.52 -6.55 -15.90
C TRP A 264 -5.56 -5.90 -16.83
N PHE A 265 -5.75 -4.58 -16.74
CA PHE A 265 -6.69 -3.85 -17.60
C PHE A 265 -6.33 -3.94 -19.07
N ILE A 266 -5.06 -3.79 -19.42
CA ILE A 266 -4.58 -3.91 -20.80
C ILE A 266 -4.89 -5.31 -21.33
N GLN A 267 -4.56 -6.36 -20.56
CA GLN A 267 -4.81 -7.74 -20.99
C GLN A 267 -6.32 -8.01 -21.13
N LYS A 268 -7.15 -7.58 -20.18
CA LYS A 268 -8.61 -7.70 -20.26
C LYS A 268 -9.19 -6.98 -21.48
N ALA A 269 -8.73 -5.76 -21.76
CA ALA A 269 -9.16 -5.01 -22.93
C ALA A 269 -8.76 -5.69 -24.25
N VAL A 270 -7.52 -6.19 -24.33
CA VAL A 270 -7.03 -6.93 -25.51
C VAL A 270 -7.84 -8.20 -25.75
N ASP A 271 -8.08 -9.01 -24.71
CA ASP A 271 -8.83 -10.25 -24.83
C ASP A 271 -10.28 -9.98 -25.24
N TYR A 272 -10.93 -9.00 -24.61
CA TYR A 272 -12.28 -8.61 -25.00
C TYR A 272 -12.32 -8.09 -26.43
N ALA A 273 -11.39 -7.22 -26.82
CA ALA A 273 -11.37 -6.61 -28.14
C ALA A 273 -11.14 -7.62 -29.28
N ASN A 274 -10.32 -8.65 -29.04
CA ASN A 274 -10.06 -9.71 -30.00
C ASN A 274 -11.24 -10.67 -30.18
N ASN A 275 -12.05 -10.87 -29.15
CA ASN A 275 -13.18 -11.80 -29.19
C ASN A 275 -14.51 -11.12 -29.56
N ARG A 276 -14.74 -9.89 -29.12
CA ARG A 276 -15.98 -9.16 -29.37
C ARG A 276 -16.08 -8.77 -30.84
N GLN A 277 -17.15 -9.21 -31.51
CA GLN A 277 -17.42 -8.86 -32.90
C GLN A 277 -18.53 -7.81 -33.01
N VAL A 278 -18.25 -6.76 -33.77
CA VAL A 278 -19.23 -5.75 -34.19
C VAL A 278 -18.94 -5.42 -35.65
N PHE A 279 -19.98 -5.22 -36.46
CA PHE A 279 -19.84 -5.05 -37.92
C PHE A 279 -19.12 -6.25 -38.59
N GLY A 280 -19.35 -7.47 -38.10
CA GLY A 280 -18.87 -8.72 -38.71
C GLY A 280 -17.37 -9.04 -38.52
N ARG A 281 -16.67 -8.32 -37.65
CA ARG A 281 -15.23 -8.55 -37.37
C ARG A 281 -14.86 -8.21 -35.92
N PRO A 282 -13.73 -8.70 -35.38
CA PRO A 282 -13.24 -8.30 -34.07
C PRO A 282 -13.09 -6.78 -33.93
N ILE A 283 -13.49 -6.22 -32.78
CA ILE A 283 -13.37 -4.77 -32.55
C ILE A 283 -11.90 -4.33 -32.44
N SER A 284 -10.98 -5.24 -32.15
CA SER A 284 -9.53 -5.00 -32.16
C SER A 284 -8.98 -4.64 -33.54
N MET A 285 -9.74 -4.77 -34.63
CA MET A 285 -9.36 -4.25 -35.95
C MET A 285 -9.58 -2.75 -36.11
N ASN A 286 -10.30 -2.10 -35.19
CA ASN A 286 -10.58 -0.67 -35.27
C ASN A 286 -9.47 0.11 -34.57
N GLN A 287 -8.84 1.06 -35.28
CA GLN A 287 -7.77 1.88 -34.71
C GLN A 287 -8.21 2.71 -33.49
N GLY A 288 -9.49 3.07 -33.41
CA GLY A 288 -10.08 3.71 -32.23
C GLY A 288 -10.08 2.83 -30.96
N ILE A 289 -9.87 1.52 -31.09
CA ILE A 289 -9.66 0.58 -29.98
C ILE A 289 -8.16 0.26 -29.82
N GLN A 290 -7.45 0.03 -30.93
CA GLN A 290 -6.02 -0.32 -30.89
C GLN A 290 -5.14 0.78 -30.28
N PHE A 291 -5.34 2.03 -30.69
CA PHE A 291 -4.45 3.12 -30.29
C PHE A 291 -4.54 3.45 -28.79
N PRO A 292 -5.73 3.53 -28.16
CA PRO A 292 -5.81 3.68 -26.70
C PRO A 292 -5.14 2.54 -25.94
N ILE A 293 -5.34 1.28 -26.34
CA ILE A 293 -4.69 0.12 -25.72
C ILE A 293 -3.15 0.24 -25.84
N ALA A 294 -2.64 0.53 -27.04
CA ALA A 294 -1.22 0.67 -27.29
C ALA A 294 -0.58 1.84 -26.51
N LYS A 295 -1.31 2.96 -26.38
CA LYS A 295 -0.87 4.11 -25.57
C LYS A 295 -0.79 3.76 -24.09
N ALA A 296 -1.81 3.10 -23.54
CA ALA A 296 -1.82 2.65 -22.15
C ALA A 296 -0.67 1.67 -21.87
N TYR A 297 -0.38 0.76 -22.81
CA TYR A 297 0.79 -0.13 -22.72
C TYR A 297 2.10 0.65 -22.65
N ALA A 298 2.34 1.59 -23.58
CA ALA A 298 3.57 2.39 -23.57
C ALA A 298 3.74 3.22 -22.29
N GLN A 299 2.65 3.80 -21.77
CA GLN A 299 2.66 4.53 -20.50
C GLN A 299 2.98 3.62 -19.31
N THR A 300 2.42 2.41 -19.29
CA THR A 300 2.65 1.41 -18.23
C THR A 300 4.10 0.97 -18.19
N GLU A 301 4.71 0.65 -19.34
CA GLU A 301 6.11 0.22 -19.37
C GLU A 301 7.06 1.36 -18.99
N ALA A 302 6.78 2.60 -19.40
CA ALA A 302 7.55 3.78 -18.95
C ALA A 302 7.46 3.99 -17.42
N ALA A 303 6.27 3.85 -16.84
CA ALA A 303 6.08 3.95 -15.39
C ALA A 303 6.75 2.79 -14.62
N SER A 304 6.70 1.57 -15.17
CA SER A 304 7.33 0.38 -14.59
C SER A 304 8.83 0.57 -14.41
N LEU A 305 9.52 1.15 -15.40
CA LEU A 305 10.95 1.47 -15.30
C LEU A 305 11.25 2.42 -14.13
N MET A 306 10.33 3.35 -13.82
CA MET A 306 10.51 4.25 -12.69
C MET A 306 10.33 3.56 -11.34
N VAL A 307 9.34 2.67 -11.24
CA VAL A 307 9.14 1.81 -10.05
C VAL A 307 10.37 0.95 -9.79
N GLN A 308 10.90 0.29 -10.82
CA GLN A 308 12.11 -0.54 -10.73
C GLN A 308 13.34 0.27 -10.31
N LYS A 309 13.54 1.47 -10.86
CA LYS A 309 14.62 2.37 -10.44
C LYS A 309 14.50 2.73 -8.96
N ALA A 310 13.30 3.10 -8.50
CA ALA A 310 13.06 3.47 -7.11
C ALA A 310 13.32 2.30 -6.15
N ALA A 311 12.87 1.10 -6.50
CA ALA A 311 13.10 -0.11 -5.71
C ALA A 311 14.59 -0.45 -5.60
N ARG A 312 15.33 -0.44 -6.71
CA ARG A 312 16.78 -0.65 -6.73
C ARG A 312 17.55 0.35 -5.87
N LEU A 313 17.19 1.64 -5.94
CA LEU A 313 17.86 2.67 -5.13
C LEU A 313 17.52 2.54 -3.64
N TYR A 314 16.31 2.10 -3.30
CA TYR A 314 15.92 1.83 -1.91
C TYR A 314 16.80 0.76 -1.28
N GLU A 315 17.02 -0.34 -1.99
CA GLU A 315 17.85 -1.46 -1.54
C GLU A 315 19.32 -1.07 -1.37
N GLN A 316 19.80 -0.14 -2.21
CA GLN A 316 21.13 0.46 -2.06
C GLN A 316 21.25 1.44 -0.89
N GLY A 317 20.19 1.63 -0.09
CA GLY A 317 20.16 2.54 1.05
C GLY A 317 20.25 4.02 0.68
N LYS A 318 19.91 4.38 -0.57
CA LYS A 318 19.92 5.77 -1.04
C LYS A 318 18.68 6.52 -0.54
N ASP A 319 18.76 7.85 -0.51
CA ASP A 319 17.56 8.67 -0.41
C ASP A 319 16.83 8.62 -1.74
N ILE A 320 15.59 8.13 -1.72
CA ILE A 320 14.75 7.91 -2.89
C ILE A 320 13.50 8.79 -2.89
N GLY A 321 13.48 9.88 -2.11
CA GLY A 321 12.30 10.74 -2.01
C GLY A 321 11.76 11.18 -3.37
N ALA A 322 12.62 11.55 -4.31
CA ALA A 322 12.24 11.93 -5.66
C ALA A 322 11.71 10.74 -6.48
N GLU A 323 12.46 9.63 -6.53
CA GLU A 323 12.08 8.44 -7.29
C GLU A 323 10.82 7.77 -6.78
N ALA A 324 10.61 7.67 -5.46
CA ALA A 324 9.39 7.11 -4.88
C ALA A 324 8.15 7.94 -5.26
N ASN A 325 8.28 9.27 -5.23
CA ASN A 325 7.22 10.20 -5.61
C ASN A 325 6.89 10.09 -7.12
N MET A 326 7.91 10.13 -7.99
CA MET A 326 7.72 9.96 -9.44
C MET A 326 7.14 8.59 -9.79
N ALA A 327 7.68 7.52 -9.20
CA ALA A 327 7.21 6.15 -9.42
C ALA A 327 5.72 6.00 -9.07
N LYS A 328 5.32 6.43 -7.86
CA LYS A 328 3.92 6.34 -7.43
C LYS A 328 2.99 7.15 -8.32
N MET A 329 3.38 8.37 -8.72
CA MET A 329 2.55 9.24 -9.55
C MET A 329 2.37 8.66 -10.95
N LEU A 330 3.47 8.38 -11.64
CA LEU A 330 3.46 7.88 -13.02
C LEU A 330 2.74 6.54 -13.12
N ALA A 331 2.96 5.64 -12.16
CA ALA A 331 2.33 4.33 -12.16
C ALA A 331 0.82 4.41 -11.85
N ALA A 332 0.40 5.27 -10.91
CA ALA A 332 -1.02 5.53 -10.66
C ALA A 332 -1.72 6.16 -11.89
N GLU A 333 -1.07 7.09 -12.59
CA GLU A 333 -1.60 7.71 -13.81
C GLU A 333 -1.71 6.70 -14.96
N ALA A 334 -0.69 5.86 -15.17
CA ALA A 334 -0.71 4.81 -16.17
C ALA A 334 -1.84 3.79 -15.89
N SER A 335 -1.99 3.38 -14.63
CA SER A 335 -3.06 2.48 -14.20
C SER A 335 -4.44 3.07 -14.40
N TRP A 336 -4.63 4.37 -14.08
CA TRP A 336 -5.89 5.06 -14.31
C TRP A 336 -6.23 5.18 -15.81
N ALA A 337 -5.24 5.51 -16.64
CA ALA A 337 -5.42 5.55 -18.10
C ALA A 337 -5.77 4.17 -18.68
N ALA A 338 -5.16 3.10 -18.17
CA ALA A 338 -5.49 1.73 -18.55
C ALA A 338 -6.90 1.33 -18.09
N ALA A 339 -7.32 1.73 -16.89
CA ALA A 339 -8.65 1.46 -16.35
C ALA A 339 -9.75 2.11 -17.21
N ASP A 340 -9.62 3.41 -17.50
CA ASP A 340 -10.56 4.16 -18.33
C ASP A 340 -10.65 3.58 -19.76
N MET A 341 -9.49 3.31 -20.35
CA MET A 341 -9.41 2.64 -21.65
C MET A 341 -10.10 1.27 -21.65
N CYS A 342 -9.88 0.45 -20.62
CA CYS A 342 -10.45 -0.88 -20.53
C CYS A 342 -11.98 -0.84 -20.39
N LEU A 343 -12.49 0.06 -19.54
CA LEU A 343 -13.93 0.27 -19.38
C LEU A 343 -14.57 0.73 -20.69
N GLN A 344 -13.95 1.71 -21.37
CA GLN A 344 -14.43 2.20 -22.67
C GLN A 344 -14.41 1.11 -23.75
N THR A 345 -13.39 0.23 -23.74
CA THR A 345 -13.27 -0.90 -24.67
C THR A 345 -14.38 -1.95 -24.47
N HIS A 346 -14.81 -2.18 -23.22
CA HIS A 346 -15.91 -3.09 -22.91
C HIS A 346 -17.30 -2.46 -23.18
N GLY A 347 -17.39 -1.12 -23.23
CA GLY A 347 -18.66 -0.42 -23.37
C GLY A 347 -19.57 -0.71 -22.19
N GLY A 348 -20.85 -1.02 -22.45
CA GLY A 348 -21.82 -1.35 -21.40
C GLY A 348 -21.38 -2.51 -20.49
N TYR A 349 -20.66 -3.50 -21.02
CA TYR A 349 -20.17 -4.64 -20.24
C TYR A 349 -19.06 -4.27 -19.24
N GLY A 350 -18.40 -3.11 -19.42
CA GLY A 350 -17.42 -2.62 -18.46
C GLY A 350 -18.03 -2.24 -17.11
N PHE A 351 -19.35 -2.00 -17.08
CA PHE A 351 -20.11 -1.70 -15.87
C PHE A 351 -20.75 -2.94 -15.22
N ALA A 352 -20.73 -4.09 -15.90
CA ALA A 352 -21.31 -5.32 -15.37
C ALA A 352 -20.30 -5.99 -14.43
N GLU A 353 -20.75 -6.32 -13.21
CA GLU A 353 -19.90 -6.92 -12.17
C GLU A 353 -19.24 -8.22 -12.64
N GLU A 354 -19.90 -9.01 -13.51
CA GLU A 354 -19.39 -10.29 -14.02
C GLU A 354 -18.03 -10.20 -14.76
N TYR A 355 -17.67 -9.02 -15.27
CA TYR A 355 -16.41 -8.79 -15.98
C TYR A 355 -15.26 -8.38 -15.05
N ASP A 356 -15.53 -8.09 -13.78
CA ASP A 356 -14.60 -7.56 -12.76
C ASP A 356 -13.98 -6.18 -13.09
N VAL A 357 -14.25 -5.62 -14.28
CA VAL A 357 -13.69 -4.33 -14.73
C VAL A 357 -14.15 -3.21 -13.81
N GLU A 358 -15.43 -3.17 -13.46
CA GLU A 358 -15.98 -2.13 -12.57
C GLU A 358 -15.32 -2.15 -11.18
N ARG A 359 -15.08 -3.36 -10.63
CA ARG A 359 -14.45 -3.54 -9.32
C ARG A 359 -13.04 -2.99 -9.35
N LYS A 360 -12.21 -3.45 -10.29
CA LYS A 360 -10.83 -2.98 -10.41
C LYS A 360 -10.80 -1.47 -10.72
N PHE A 361 -11.74 -0.96 -11.51
CA PHE A 361 -11.84 0.48 -11.81
C PHE A 361 -12.04 1.32 -10.54
N ARG A 362 -12.95 0.90 -9.64
CA ARG A 362 -13.13 1.53 -8.32
C ARG A 362 -11.88 1.44 -7.47
N GLU A 363 -11.22 0.27 -7.43
CA GLU A 363 -9.98 0.03 -6.69
C GLU A 363 -8.85 0.96 -7.17
N THR A 364 -8.59 1.00 -8.48
CA THR A 364 -7.52 1.79 -9.09
C THR A 364 -7.71 3.29 -8.92
N ARG A 365 -8.95 3.77 -8.82
CA ARG A 365 -9.23 5.19 -8.57
C ARG A 365 -8.61 5.68 -7.25
N LEU A 366 -8.42 4.81 -6.27
CA LEU A 366 -7.84 5.16 -4.97
C LEU A 366 -6.38 5.61 -5.07
N TYR A 367 -5.59 5.03 -5.98
CA TYR A 367 -4.16 5.35 -6.12
C TYR A 367 -3.91 6.79 -6.58
N GLN A 368 -4.90 7.46 -7.17
CA GLN A 368 -4.85 8.88 -7.48
C GLN A 368 -4.91 9.78 -6.23
N ILE A 369 -5.24 9.22 -5.06
CA ILE A 369 -5.42 9.94 -3.79
C ILE A 369 -4.42 9.47 -2.74
N ALA A 370 -4.34 8.16 -2.52
CA ALA A 370 -3.54 7.54 -1.46
C ALA A 370 -2.28 6.85 -2.05
N PRO A 371 -1.20 6.68 -1.25
CA PRO A 371 -1.03 7.13 0.14
C PRO A 371 -0.61 8.61 0.23
N ILE A 372 -0.30 9.24 -0.91
CA ILE A 372 0.04 10.65 -1.03
C ILE A 372 -0.66 11.23 -2.27
N SER A 373 -1.21 12.44 -2.12
CA SER A 373 -1.94 13.11 -3.21
C SER A 373 -0.97 13.56 -4.30
N THR A 374 -1.44 13.54 -5.56
CA THR A 374 -0.64 14.01 -6.71
C THR A 374 -0.13 15.44 -6.51
N ASN A 375 -0.94 16.31 -5.91
CA ASN A 375 -0.53 17.69 -5.64
C ASN A 375 0.69 17.78 -4.72
N LEU A 376 0.79 16.95 -3.68
CA LEU A 376 1.97 16.96 -2.81
C LEU A 376 3.20 16.36 -3.47
N ILE A 377 3.02 15.36 -4.34
CA ILE A 377 4.13 14.83 -5.15
C ILE A 377 4.67 15.96 -6.02
N LEU A 378 3.80 16.69 -6.73
CA LEU A 378 4.19 17.81 -7.58
C LEU A 378 4.85 18.93 -6.78
N SER A 379 4.32 19.31 -5.61
CA SER A 379 4.97 20.26 -4.71
C SER A 379 6.36 19.79 -4.28
N TYR A 380 6.52 18.51 -3.91
CA TYR A 380 7.82 17.95 -3.53
C TYR A 380 8.82 18.03 -4.69
N LEU A 381 8.42 17.67 -5.90
CA LEU A 381 9.28 17.73 -7.08
C LEU A 381 9.66 19.17 -7.43
N ALA A 382 8.70 20.09 -7.44
CA ALA A 382 8.95 21.50 -7.73
C ALA A 382 9.94 22.11 -6.73
N GLU A 383 9.74 21.90 -5.43
CA GLU A 383 10.52 22.54 -4.38
C GLU A 383 11.86 21.84 -4.13
N HIS A 384 11.85 20.53 -3.90
CA HIS A 384 13.03 19.80 -3.44
C HIS A 384 13.90 19.24 -4.57
N VAL A 385 13.34 19.04 -5.77
CA VAL A 385 14.09 18.50 -6.91
C VAL A 385 14.45 19.61 -7.90
N LEU A 386 13.50 20.47 -8.24
CA LEU A 386 13.72 21.55 -9.22
C LEU A 386 14.18 22.87 -8.59
N GLY A 387 14.16 22.99 -7.26
CA GLY A 387 14.64 24.18 -6.54
C GLY A 387 13.74 25.40 -6.68
N MET A 388 12.46 25.22 -7.03
CA MET A 388 11.50 26.33 -7.13
C MET A 388 11.09 26.82 -5.73
N PRO A 389 10.72 28.09 -5.56
CA PRO A 389 10.24 28.62 -4.28
C PRO A 389 9.01 27.87 -3.78
N ARG A 390 8.96 27.67 -2.45
CA ARG A 390 7.86 26.98 -1.77
C ARG A 390 6.53 27.70 -1.93
N SER A 391 5.48 26.95 -2.26
CA SER A 391 4.18 27.55 -2.58
C SER A 391 3.24 27.74 -1.36
N TYR A 392 3.50 27.10 -0.21
CA TYR A 392 2.87 27.37 1.10
C TYR A 392 3.53 26.62 2.27
#